data_AF-A0A5D4MIC6-F1
#
_entry.id   AF-A0A5D4MIC6-F1
#
_cell.length_a   1.000
_cell.length_b   1.000
_cell.length_c   1.000
_cell.angle_alpha   90.00
_cell.angle_beta   90.00
_cell.angle_gamma   90.00
#
_symmetry.space_group_name_H-M   'P 1'
#
loop_
_entity.id
_entity.type
_entity.pdbx_description
1 polymer ?
#
loop_
_entity_poly.entity_id
_entity_poly.type
_entity_poly.pdbx_seq_one_letter_code
_entity_poly.pdbx_strand_id
1 'polypeptide(L)'
;MLNNEEGFGTAEALVAISSIFVVVLTFVPFIIDLVADLEEKESALTAARILYEHLEEDLFSGSTASHLYERDGRLYEIVNNTETGTLCIKYQEYFGGRQSFCLSKDVRG
;
A
#
# COMPACT_ATOMS: atom_id res chain seq x y z
N MET A 1 -2.83 -26.82 -56.08
CA MET A 1 -2.51 -25.43 -55.68
C MET A 1 -3.51 -25.05 -54.60
N LEU A 2 -3.06 -24.94 -53.35
CA LEU A 2 -3.87 -24.39 -52.26
C LEU A 2 -4.06 -22.91 -52.56
N ASN A 3 -5.28 -22.50 -52.92
CA ASN A 3 -5.61 -21.10 -53.02
C ASN A 3 -5.67 -20.50 -51.62
N ASN A 4 -4.80 -19.54 -51.38
CA ASN A 4 -4.80 -18.63 -50.24
C ASN A 4 -5.92 -17.60 -50.46
N GLU A 5 -7.09 -17.82 -49.86
CA GLU A 5 -8.07 -16.74 -49.67
C GLU A 5 -7.80 -16.11 -48.31
N GLU A 6 -7.34 -14.85 -48.34
CA GLU A 6 -6.87 -14.04 -47.22
C GLU A 6 -8.01 -13.59 -46.30
N GLY A 7 -8.53 -14.50 -45.49
CA GLY A 7 -9.52 -14.21 -44.46
C GLY A 7 -9.18 -14.92 -43.17
N PHE A 8 -9.25 -14.20 -42.04
CA PHE A 8 -9.06 -14.78 -40.72
C PHE A 8 -10.21 -15.75 -40.43
N GLY A 9 -9.92 -17.04 -40.46
CA GLY A 9 -10.93 -18.09 -40.30
C GLY A 9 -11.51 -18.08 -38.89
N THR A 10 -12.75 -18.56 -38.72
CA THR A 10 -13.38 -18.67 -37.40
C THR A 10 -12.56 -19.51 -36.41
N ALA A 11 -11.87 -20.55 -36.90
CA ALA A 11 -10.98 -21.37 -36.10
C ALA A 11 -9.72 -20.61 -35.66
N GLU A 12 -9.11 -19.80 -36.55
CA GLU A 12 -7.96 -18.95 -36.22
C GLU A 12 -8.35 -17.86 -35.23
N ALA A 13 -9.57 -17.32 -35.35
CA ALA A 13 -10.13 -16.37 -34.40
C ALA A 13 -10.35 -16.95 -33.01
N LEU A 14 -10.85 -18.19 -32.93
CA LEU A 14 -10.99 -18.87 -31.66
C LEU A 14 -9.63 -19.07 -30.97
N VAL A 15 -8.61 -19.46 -31.74
CA VAL A 15 -7.25 -19.66 -31.23
C VAL A 15 -6.65 -18.34 -30.75
N ALA A 16 -6.76 -17.26 -31.53
CA ALA A 16 -6.26 -15.95 -31.13
C ALA A 16 -6.97 -15.36 -29.89
N ILE A 17 -8.28 -15.54 -29.78
CA ILE A 17 -9.03 -15.10 -28.60
C ILE A 17 -8.59 -15.92 -27.38
N SER A 18 -8.43 -17.24 -27.54
CA SER A 18 -7.98 -18.11 -26.44
C SER A 18 -6.59 -17.75 -25.93
N SER A 19 -5.66 -17.39 -26.83
CA SER A 19 -4.32 -16.98 -26.43
C SER A 19 -4.33 -15.65 -25.67
N ILE A 20 -5.19 -14.71 -26.06
CA ILE A 20 -5.41 -13.46 -25.31
C ILE A 20 -5.93 -13.76 -23.90
N PHE A 21 -6.92 -14.65 -23.77
CA PHE A 21 -7.43 -15.02 -22.44
C PHE A 21 -6.37 -15.68 -21.57
N VAL A 22 -5.54 -16.57 -22.11
CA VAL A 22 -4.43 -17.19 -21.36
C VAL A 22 -3.46 -16.13 -20.86
N VAL A 23 -3.08 -15.17 -21.71
CA VAL A 23 -2.21 -14.05 -21.32
C VAL A 23 -2.88 -13.23 -20.21
N VAL A 24 -4.12 -12.78 -20.41
CA VAL A 24 -4.83 -11.95 -19.43
C VAL A 24 -4.96 -12.68 -18.08
N LEU A 25 -5.38 -13.94 -18.07
CA LEU A 25 -5.52 -14.72 -16.84
C LEU A 25 -4.19 -14.93 -16.11
N THR A 26 -3.07 -14.89 -16.82
CA THR A 26 -1.74 -14.99 -16.21
C THR A 26 -1.28 -13.65 -15.63
N PHE A 27 -1.58 -12.53 -16.30
CA PHE A 27 -1.11 -11.20 -15.89
C PHE A 27 -2.01 -10.52 -14.86
N VAL A 28 -3.32 -10.77 -14.86
CA VAL A 28 -4.26 -10.19 -13.88
C VAL A 28 -3.84 -10.46 -12.42
N PRO A 29 -3.52 -11.70 -11.98
CA PRO A 29 -3.11 -11.93 -10.60
C PRO A 29 -1.84 -11.15 -10.24
N PHE A 30 -0.88 -11.06 -11.17
CA PHE A 30 0.35 -10.29 -10.96
C PHE A 30 0.08 -8.80 -10.74
N ILE A 31 -0.85 -8.21 -11.49
CA ILE A 31 -1.25 -6.81 -11.29
C ILE A 31 -1.96 -6.62 -9.95
N ILE A 32 -2.81 -7.57 -9.54
CA ILE A 32 -3.49 -7.51 -8.24
C ILE A 32 -2.46 -7.54 -7.10
N ASP A 33 -1.51 -8.47 -7.13
CA ASP A 33 -0.45 -8.58 -6.12
C ASP A 33 0.41 -7.32 -6.08
N LEU A 34 0.77 -6.78 -7.25
CA LEU A 34 1.55 -5.54 -7.33
C LEU A 34 0.81 -4.34 -6.73
N VAL A 35 -0.50 -4.21 -6.99
CA VAL A 35 -1.31 -3.13 -6.42
C VAL A 35 -1.40 -3.27 -4.91
N ALA A 36 -1.57 -4.49 -4.39
CA ALA A 36 -1.59 -4.75 -2.95
C ALA A 36 -0.26 -4.36 -2.29
N ASP A 37 0.87 -4.75 -2.89
CA ASP A 37 2.20 -4.38 -2.41
C ASP A 37 2.41 -2.86 -2.41
N LEU A 38 2.01 -2.18 -3.48
CA LEU A 38 2.12 -0.71 -3.59
C LEU A 38 1.32 -0.02 -2.50
N GLU A 39 0.11 -0.50 -2.23
CA GLU A 39 -0.77 0.04 -1.19
C GLU A 39 -0.17 -0.15 0.22
N GLU A 40 0.42 -1.31 0.49
CA GLU A 40 1.14 -1.57 1.75
C GLU A 40 2.29 -0.57 1.92
N LYS A 41 3.14 -0.40 0.89
CA LYS A 41 4.27 0.54 0.93
C LYS A 41 3.82 1.99 1.09
N GLU A 42 2.76 2.39 0.40
CA GLU A 42 2.20 3.74 0.51
C GLU A 42 1.68 4.02 1.92
N SER A 43 0.99 3.05 2.53
CA SER A 43 0.49 3.17 3.89
C SER A 43 1.61 3.28 4.92
N ALA A 44 2.68 2.50 4.77
CA ALA A 44 3.86 2.54 5.62
C ALA A 44 4.62 3.88 5.51
N LEU A 45 4.78 4.41 4.29
CA LEU A 45 5.40 5.71 4.05
C LEU A 45 4.56 6.84 4.67
N THR A 46 3.25 6.78 4.50
CA THR A 46 2.33 7.76 5.08
C THR A 46 2.38 7.72 6.61
N ALA A 47 2.39 6.52 7.20
CA ALA A 47 2.53 6.36 8.65
C ALA A 47 3.85 6.96 9.17
N ALA A 48 4.98 6.68 8.49
CA ALA A 48 6.27 7.23 8.84
C ALA A 48 6.30 8.77 8.73
N ARG A 49 5.65 9.32 7.71
CA ARG A 49 5.53 10.77 7.52
C ARG A 49 4.72 11.43 8.63
N ILE A 50 3.56 10.88 8.98
CA ILE A 50 2.73 11.39 10.08
C ILE A 50 3.52 11.38 11.39
N LEU A 51 4.26 10.30 11.63
CA LEU A 51 5.08 10.17 12.83
C LEU A 51 6.21 11.21 12.88
N TYR A 52 6.83 11.50 11.74
CA TYR A 52 7.84 12.55 11.61
C TYR A 52 7.25 13.94 11.84
N GLU A 53 6.12 14.26 11.20
CA GLU A 53 5.39 15.53 11.38
C GLU A 53 5.01 15.73 12.86
N HIS A 54 4.55 14.68 13.54
CA HIS A 54 4.23 14.74 14.97
C HIS A 54 5.45 14.97 15.86
N LEU A 55 6.59 14.35 15.55
CA LEU A 55 7.84 14.57 16.28
C LEU A 55 8.41 15.97 16.05
N GLU A 56 8.27 16.50 14.84
CA GLU A 56 8.65 17.86 14.51
C GLU A 56 7.79 18.87 15.27
N GLU A 57 6.47 18.68 15.30
CA GLU A 57 5.57 19.48 16.14
C GLU A 57 5.93 19.42 17.62
N ASP A 58 6.24 18.23 18.17
CA ASP A 58 6.69 18.05 19.57
C ASP A 58 7.97 18.85 19.85
N LEU A 59 8.93 18.81 18.91
CA LEU A 59 10.21 19.51 19.03
C LEU A 59 10.06 21.03 19.02
N PHE A 60 9.20 21.57 18.14
CA PHE A 60 9.05 23.02 17.96
C PHE A 60 8.04 23.66 18.92
N SER A 61 6.95 22.98 19.23
CA SER A 61 5.84 23.54 20.03
C SER A 61 5.87 23.10 21.50
N GLY A 62 6.60 22.02 21.83
CA GLY A 62 6.64 21.42 23.17
C GLY A 62 5.31 20.78 23.61
N SER A 63 4.32 20.68 22.73
CA SER A 63 3.01 20.08 23.02
C SER A 63 2.32 19.62 21.74
N THR A 64 2.14 18.32 21.57
CA THR A 64 1.39 17.77 20.42
C THR A 64 -0.12 17.82 20.66
N ALA A 65 -0.86 18.41 19.69
CA ALA A 65 -2.28 18.70 19.83
C ALA A 65 -3.22 17.60 19.29
N SER A 66 -2.72 16.69 18.44
CA SER A 66 -3.52 15.56 17.93
C SER A 66 -2.75 14.25 17.97
N HIS A 67 -3.42 13.21 18.47
CA HIS A 67 -2.96 11.82 18.42
C HIS A 67 -3.66 11.02 17.32
N LEU A 68 -4.65 11.61 16.64
CA LEU A 68 -5.42 10.99 15.58
C LEU A 68 -5.27 11.81 14.31
N TYR A 69 -4.84 11.15 13.24
CA TYR A 69 -4.64 11.76 11.93
C TYR A 69 -5.47 11.00 10.91
N GLU A 70 -6.25 11.72 10.12
CA GLU A 70 -6.99 11.16 8.98
C GLU A 70 -6.27 11.55 7.69
N ARG A 71 -5.86 10.55 6.90
CA ARG A 71 -5.27 10.73 5.56
C ARG A 71 -5.90 9.72 4.62
N ASP A 72 -6.42 10.20 3.50
CA ASP A 72 -7.03 9.38 2.44
C ASP A 72 -8.11 8.40 2.96
N GLY A 73 -8.93 8.88 3.91
CA GLY A 73 -10.00 8.10 4.55
C GLY A 73 -9.51 7.03 5.55
N ARG A 74 -8.20 6.99 5.86
CA ARG A 74 -7.61 6.09 6.86
C ARG A 74 -7.30 6.85 8.15
N LEU A 75 -7.58 6.22 9.28
CA LEU A 75 -7.25 6.74 10.61
C LEU A 75 -5.91 6.18 11.09
N TYR A 76 -5.03 7.09 11.47
CA TYR A 76 -3.73 6.82 12.06
C TYR A 76 -3.73 7.32 13.50
N GLU A 77 -3.44 6.44 14.44
CA GLU A 77 -3.39 6.75 15.88
C GLU A 77 -1.95 6.71 16.38
N ILE A 78 -1.46 7.81 16.95
CA ILE A 78 -0.16 7.90 17.59
C ILE A 78 -0.33 7.60 19.08
N VAL A 79 0.28 6.52 19.53
CA VAL A 79 0.29 6.07 20.92
C VAL A 79 1.69 6.25 21.49
N ASN A 80 1.81 7.16 22.46
CA ASN A 80 3.04 7.35 23.22
C ASN A 80 3.03 6.41 24.43
N ASN A 81 3.95 5.45 24.48
CA ASN A 81 4.11 4.60 25.65
C ASN A 81 5.17 5.22 26.57
N THR A 82 4.71 5.88 27.62
CA THR A 82 5.55 6.55 28.62
C THR A 82 6.40 5.60 29.45
N GLU A 83 6.01 4.33 29.59
CA GLU A 83 6.77 3.32 30.35
C GLU A 83 8.02 2.85 29.60
N THR A 84 7.90 2.68 28.28
CA THR A 84 9.01 2.23 27.41
C THR A 84 9.70 3.37 26.69
N GLY A 85 9.13 4.59 26.72
CA GLY A 85 9.62 5.73 25.96
C GLY A 85 9.47 5.56 24.44
N THR A 86 8.63 4.63 23.98
CA THR A 86 8.44 4.33 22.56
C THR A 86 7.24 5.07 22.00
N LEU A 87 7.42 5.73 20.85
CA LEU A 87 6.33 6.38 20.12
C LEU A 87 5.88 5.44 19.00
N CYS A 88 4.63 5.00 19.04
CA CYS A 88 4.06 4.08 18.06
C CYS A 88 2.97 4.74 17.25
N ILE A 89 2.87 4.41 15.97
CA ILE A 89 1.73 4.73 15.11
C ILE A 89 0.99 3.44 14.76
N LYS A 90 -0.33 3.44 14.95
CA LYS A 90 -1.24 2.34 14.64
C LYS A 90 -2.13 2.75 13.49
N TYR A 91 -2.30 1.86 12.51
CA TYR A 91 -3.18 2.08 11.38
C TYR A 91 -3.79 0.77 10.91
N GLN A 92 -4.90 0.88 10.18
CA GLN A 92 -5.59 -0.26 9.60
C GLN A 92 -5.42 -0.23 8.08
N GLU A 93 -4.98 -1.35 7.52
CA GLU A 93 -4.91 -1.55 6.07
C GLU A 93 -6.27 -1.98 5.51
N TYR A 94 -6.52 -1.72 4.22
CA TYR A 94 -7.77 -2.15 3.56
C TYR A 94 -7.85 -3.67 3.39
N PHE A 95 -6.72 -4.33 3.15
CA PHE A 95 -6.64 -5.78 2.91
C PHE A 95 -6.08 -6.58 4.09
N GLY A 96 -5.84 -5.94 5.25
CA GLY A 96 -5.04 -6.50 6.34
C GLY A 96 -5.48 -6.10 7.75
N GLY A 97 -4.81 -6.72 8.73
CA GLY A 97 -5.01 -6.48 10.16
C GLY A 97 -4.48 -5.11 10.63
N ARG A 98 -4.53 -4.87 11.94
CA ARG A 98 -3.95 -3.66 12.52
C ARG A 98 -2.43 -3.73 12.45
N GLN A 99 -1.82 -2.78 11.77
CA GLN A 99 -0.38 -2.57 11.72
C GLN A 99 0.04 -1.59 12.81
N SER A 100 1.24 -1.76 13.35
CA SER A 100 1.83 -0.81 14.28
C SER A 100 3.32 -0.64 14.01
N PHE A 101 3.78 0.60 13.90
CA PHE A 101 5.19 0.95 13.74
C PHE A 101 5.65 1.77 14.93
N CYS A 102 6.78 1.42 15.57
CA CYS A 102 7.25 2.05 16.78
C CYS A 102 8.69 2.57 16.63
N LEU A 103 8.95 3.77 17.14
CA LEU A 103 10.29 4.35 17.29
C LEU A 103 10.73 4.24 18.76
N SER A 104 11.96 3.75 18.98
CA SER A 104 12.62 3.77 20.29
C SER A 104 13.25 5.14 20.55
N LYS A 105 13.27 5.56 21.83
CA LYS A 105 13.81 6.84 22.28
C LYS A 105 15.33 7.00 22.07
N ASP A 106 16.06 5.92 21.77
CA ASP A 106 17.52 5.95 21.49
C ASP A 106 17.90 6.69 20.18
N VAL A 107 16.93 7.09 19.36
CA VAL A 107 17.17 7.89 18.15
C VAL A 107 17.06 9.41 18.42
N ARG A 108 16.76 9.82 19.66
CA ARG A 108 16.87 11.22 20.11
C ARG A 108 18.32 11.52 20.48
N GLY A 109 19.17 11.67 19.46
CA GLY A 109 20.47 12.33 19.59
C GLY A 109 20.32 13.80 19.93
#